data_AF-A0A2A9N607-F1
#
_entry.id   AF-A0A2A9N607-F1
#
_cell.length_a   1.000
_cell.length_b   1.000
_cell.length_c   1.000
_cell.angle_alpha   90.00
_cell.angle_beta   90.00
_cell.angle_gamma   90.00
#
_symmetry.space_group_name_H-M   'P 1'
#
loop_
_entity.id
_entity.type
_entity.pdbx_description
1 polymer ?
#
loop_
_entity_poly.entity_id
_entity_poly.type
_entity_poly.pdbx_seq_one_letter_code
_entity_poly.pdbx_strand_id
1 'polypeptide(L)'
;PLLYDGSMASCEAFINACQLYISAKPHEFATVSIKITWVLGFMQSGMAQLFRDHFMVYMNSQEFRTQYLESTEVDPAFGDPNKQATTIQEVTTVKQGSKSAEEHVQVFKQ
;
A
#
# COMPACT_ATOMS: atom_id res chain seq x y z
N PRO A 1 4.66 15.46 -3.62
CA PRO A 1 3.66 15.24 -2.55
C PRO A 1 4.10 15.97 -1.29
N LEU A 2 3.17 16.39 -0.43
CA LEU A 2 3.53 16.86 0.92
C LEU A 2 3.91 15.66 1.80
N LEU A 3 4.52 15.93 2.95
CA LEU A 3 4.74 14.90 3.96
C LEU A 3 3.39 14.31 4.39
N TYR A 4 3.35 12.99 4.48
CA TYR A 4 2.15 12.23 4.80
C TYR A 4 2.31 11.57 6.17
N ASP A 5 1.29 11.75 7.01
CA ASP A 5 1.24 11.27 8.39
C ASP A 5 0.40 9.99 8.57
N GLY A 6 -0.30 9.57 7.51
CA GLY A 6 -1.22 8.43 7.55
C GLY A 6 -2.69 8.84 7.75
N SER A 7 -3.01 10.14 7.72
CA SER A 7 -4.37 10.63 7.88
C SER A 7 -5.25 10.31 6.69
N MET A 8 -6.43 9.74 6.94
CA MET A 8 -7.43 9.46 5.90
C MET A 8 -7.88 10.73 5.17
N ALA A 9 -7.88 11.89 5.84
CA ALA A 9 -8.31 13.16 5.25
C ALA A 9 -7.36 13.67 4.15
N SER A 10 -6.08 13.29 4.19
CA SER A 10 -5.06 13.69 3.21
C SER A 10 -4.64 12.55 2.27
N CYS A 11 -5.12 11.32 2.52
CA CYS A 11 -4.73 10.11 1.81
C CYS A 11 -4.95 10.19 0.29
N GLU A 12 -6.16 10.59 -0.14
CA GLU A 12 -6.48 10.70 -1.57
C GLU A 12 -5.63 11.75 -2.28
N ALA A 13 -5.50 12.94 -1.68
CA ALA A 13 -4.67 14.00 -2.22
C ALA A 13 -3.19 13.59 -2.32
N PHE A 14 -2.69 12.84 -1.33
CA PHE A 14 -1.34 12.29 -1.35
C PHE A 14 -1.14 11.28 -2.48
N ILE A 15 -2.06 10.33 -2.66
CA ILE A 15 -2.01 9.31 -3.72
C ILE A 15 -2.02 9.99 -5.11
N ASN A 16 -2.95 10.91 -5.33
CA ASN A 16 -3.07 11.63 -6.60
C ASN A 16 -1.79 12.42 -6.91
N ALA A 17 -1.20 13.08 -5.92
CA ALA A 17 0.07 13.78 -6.09
C ALA A 17 1.20 12.79 -6.45
N CYS A 18 1.31 11.65 -5.77
CA CYS A 18 2.32 10.63 -6.09
C CYS A 18 2.20 10.15 -7.54
N GLN A 19 0.99 9.80 -7.97
CA GLN A 19 0.73 9.32 -9.33
C GLN A 19 1.09 10.36 -10.39
N LEU A 20 0.72 11.63 -10.19
CA LEU A 20 1.07 12.72 -11.11
C LEU A 20 2.59 12.89 -11.25
N TYR A 21 3.32 12.89 -10.13
CA TYR A 21 4.79 13.02 -10.17
C TYR A 21 5.47 11.86 -10.88
N ILE A 22 5.05 10.63 -10.58
CA ILE A 22 5.61 9.43 -11.20
C ILE A 22 5.33 9.43 -12.71
N SER A 23 4.11 9.80 -13.11
CA SER A 23 3.70 9.84 -14.52
C SER A 23 4.39 10.95 -15.31
N ALA A 24 4.69 12.08 -14.67
CA ALA A 24 5.39 13.20 -15.32
C ALA A 24 6.87 12.89 -15.62
N LYS A 25 7.46 11.88 -14.96
CA LYS A 25 8.89 11.59 -15.03
C LYS A 25 9.20 10.10 -15.17
N PRO A 26 8.73 9.42 -16.23
CA PRO A 26 8.84 7.97 -16.36
C PRO A 26 10.28 7.45 -16.32
N HIS A 27 11.25 8.23 -16.82
CA HIS A 27 12.67 7.87 -16.79
C HIS A 27 13.28 7.89 -15.39
N GLU A 28 12.85 8.81 -14.50
CA GLU A 28 13.30 8.83 -13.10
C GLU A 28 12.67 7.67 -12.31
N PHE A 29 11.49 7.20 -12.72
CA PHE A 29 10.71 6.16 -12.06
C PHE A 29 10.65 4.85 -12.85
N ALA A 30 11.80 4.43 -13.39
CA ALA A 30 11.90 3.29 -14.31
C ALA A 30 11.57 1.93 -13.67
N THR A 31 11.69 1.80 -12.34
CA THR A 31 11.46 0.52 -11.64
C THR A 31 10.44 0.67 -10.52
N VAL A 32 9.77 -0.44 -10.18
CA VAL A 32 8.82 -0.53 -9.08
C VAL A 32 9.49 -0.16 -7.75
N SER A 33 10.71 -0.64 -7.49
CA SER A 33 11.45 -0.29 -6.27
C SER A 33 11.75 1.19 -6.14
N ILE A 34 12.08 1.89 -7.24
CA ILE A 34 12.30 3.35 -7.20
C ILE A 34 11.00 4.07 -6.88
N LYS A 35 9.88 3.68 -7.50
CA LYS A 35 8.55 4.25 -7.21
C LYS A 35 8.18 4.09 -5.73
N ILE A 36 8.29 2.86 -5.21
CA ILE A 36 7.94 2.55 -3.82
C ILE A 36 8.83 3.31 -2.84
N THR A 37 10.17 3.22 -3.01
CA THR A 37 11.12 3.90 -2.13
C THR A 37 10.90 5.41 -2.10
N TRP A 38 10.59 6.01 -3.24
CA TRP A 38 10.31 7.43 -3.33
C TRP A 38 9.03 7.82 -2.58
N VAL A 39 7.92 7.07 -2.74
CA VAL A 39 6.67 7.32 -2.01
C VAL A 39 6.88 7.20 -0.50
N LEU A 40 7.60 6.17 -0.07
CA LEU A 40 7.97 5.96 1.34
C LEU A 40 8.76 7.15 1.93
N GLY A 41 9.55 7.85 1.11
CA GLY A 41 10.30 9.03 1.54
C GLY A 41 9.44 10.18 2.08
N PHE A 42 8.15 10.23 1.74
CA PHE A 42 7.21 11.25 2.24
C PHE A 42 6.49 10.84 3.53
N MET A 43 6.57 9.58 3.92
CA MET A 43 5.93 9.03 5.12
C MET A 43 6.83 9.27 6.34
N GLN A 44 6.83 10.50 6.85
CA GLN A 44 7.82 10.96 7.85
C GLN A 44 7.25 11.17 9.26
N SER A 45 5.94 11.07 9.44
CA SER A 45 5.30 11.25 10.74
C SER A 45 4.12 10.31 10.93
N GLY A 46 3.57 10.30 12.15
CA GLY A 46 2.34 9.58 12.49
C GLY A 46 2.41 8.08 12.20
N MET A 47 1.28 7.52 11.79
CA MET A 47 1.16 6.09 11.48
C MET A 47 1.88 5.73 10.18
N ALA A 48 2.03 6.69 9.26
CA ALA A 48 2.74 6.48 8.01
C ALA A 48 4.24 6.22 8.24
N GLN A 49 4.86 6.87 9.23
CA GLN A 49 6.26 6.58 9.57
C GLN A 49 6.45 5.14 10.06
N LEU A 50 5.58 4.67 10.96
CA LEU A 50 5.65 3.29 11.45
C LEU A 50 5.48 2.27 10.32
N PHE A 51 4.51 2.54 9.43
CA PHE A 51 4.33 1.75 8.21
C PHE A 51 5.59 1.76 7.36
N ARG A 52 6.19 2.93 7.11
CA ARG A 52 7.43 3.06 6.33
C ARG A 52 8.54 2.20 6.91
N ASP A 53 8.80 2.33 8.21
CA ASP A 53 9.92 1.66 8.86
C ASP A 53 9.74 0.13 8.82
N HIS A 54 8.52 -0.37 9.06
CA HIS A 54 8.20 -1.80 8.89
C HIS A 54 8.33 -2.26 7.43
N PHE A 55 7.78 -1.47 6.49
CA PHE A 55 7.76 -1.85 5.08
C PHE A 55 9.16 -1.82 4.46
N MET A 56 10.06 -0.95 4.93
CA MET A 56 11.46 -0.96 4.51
C MET A 56 12.18 -2.26 4.92
N VAL A 57 11.86 -2.84 6.07
CA VAL A 57 12.39 -4.16 6.46
C VAL A 57 11.86 -5.24 5.51
N TYR A 58 10.56 -5.22 5.21
CA TYR A 58 9.94 -6.14 4.26
C TYR A 58 10.50 -6.02 2.84
N MET A 59 10.74 -4.81 2.33
CA MET A 59 11.35 -4.62 0.99
C MET A 59 12.75 -5.24 0.86
N ASN A 60 13.46 -5.40 1.96
CA ASN A 60 14.78 -6.04 1.97
C ASN A 60 14.70 -7.57 2.09
N SER A 61 13.51 -8.14 2.27
CA SER A 61 13.31 -9.58 2.39
C SER A 61 13.35 -10.29 1.03
N GLN A 62 13.60 -11.60 1.07
CA GLN A 62 13.59 -12.43 -0.13
C GLN A 62 12.18 -12.56 -0.71
N GLU A 63 11.13 -12.56 0.13
CA GLU A 63 9.74 -12.64 -0.35
C GLU A 63 9.39 -11.45 -1.25
N PHE A 64 9.77 -10.23 -0.85
CA PHE A 64 9.52 -9.04 -1.65
C PHE A 64 10.23 -9.11 -3.01
N ARG A 65 11.48 -9.59 -3.04
CA ARG A 65 12.24 -9.75 -4.30
C ARG A 65 11.55 -10.72 -5.24
N THR A 66 11.20 -11.91 -4.77
CA THR A 66 10.55 -12.93 -5.61
C THR A 66 9.20 -12.45 -6.14
N GLN A 67 8.41 -11.80 -5.29
CA GLN A 67 7.04 -11.38 -5.62
C GLN A 67 6.96 -10.16 -6.54
N TYR A 68 7.89 -9.20 -6.40
CA TYR A 68 7.75 -7.88 -7.08
C TYR A 68 8.90 -7.53 -8.02
N LEU A 69 10.07 -8.15 -7.87
CA LEU A 69 11.25 -7.86 -8.70
C LEU A 69 11.56 -8.97 -9.70
N GLU A 70 11.39 -10.24 -9.30
CA GLU A 70 11.75 -11.42 -10.10
C GLU A 70 10.54 -12.10 -10.76
N SER A 71 9.32 -11.70 -10.41
CA SER A 71 8.12 -12.18 -11.10
C SER A 71 8.15 -11.68 -12.55
N THR A 72 8.40 -12.60 -13.47
CA THR A 72 8.29 -12.41 -14.94
C THR A 72 6.85 -12.28 -15.41
N GLU A 73 5.88 -12.40 -14.50
CA GLU A 73 4.48 -12.13 -14.76
C GLU A 73 4.25 -10.62 -14.86
N VAL A 74 3.81 -10.23 -16.05
CA VAL A 74 3.54 -8.88 -16.51
C VAL A 74 2.68 -8.11 -15.50
N ASP A 75 3.25 -7.03 -14.98
CA ASP A 75 2.59 -5.92 -14.28
C ASP A 75 1.51 -6.27 -13.22
N PRO A 76 1.87 -6.39 -11.93
CA PRO A 76 0.89 -6.54 -10.87
C PRO A 76 0.13 -5.24 -10.55
N ALA A 77 0.30 -4.14 -11.30
CA ALA A 77 -0.20 -2.83 -10.90
C ALA A 77 -1.70 -2.81 -10.60
N PHE A 78 -2.57 -3.55 -11.29
CA PHE A 78 -4.02 -3.47 -11.05
C PHE A 78 -4.81 -4.75 -11.43
N GLY A 79 -4.14 -5.90 -11.60
CA GLY A 79 -4.73 -7.06 -12.30
C GLY A 79 -5.57 -8.05 -11.47
N ASP A 80 -5.38 -8.15 -10.15
CA ASP A 80 -6.14 -9.13 -9.36
C ASP A 80 -6.49 -8.61 -7.95
N PRO A 81 -7.74 -8.15 -7.73
CA PRO A 81 -8.24 -7.75 -6.41
C PRO A 81 -8.21 -8.87 -5.38
N ASN A 82 -8.12 -10.13 -5.80
CA ASN A 82 -8.34 -11.28 -4.94
C ASN A 82 -7.11 -11.62 -4.08
N LYS A 83 -5.89 -11.43 -4.62
CA LYS A 83 -4.64 -11.68 -3.85
C LYS A 83 -4.35 -10.60 -2.80
N GLN A 84 -4.66 -9.33 -3.09
CA GLN A 84 -4.53 -8.27 -2.08
C GLN A 84 -5.57 -8.41 -0.96
N ALA A 85 -6.78 -8.88 -1.28
CA ALA A 85 -7.81 -9.16 -0.27
C ALA A 85 -7.34 -10.25 0.72
N THR A 86 -6.64 -11.30 0.26
CA THR A 86 -6.09 -12.34 1.14
C THR A 86 -5.01 -11.80 2.06
N THR A 87 -4.07 -10.99 1.55
CA THR A 87 -3.00 -10.40 2.39
C THR A 87 -3.51 -9.34 3.36
N ILE A 88 -4.53 -8.55 2.98
CA ILE A 88 -5.18 -7.59 3.88
C ILE A 88 -6.01 -8.31 4.96
N GLN A 89 -6.64 -9.45 4.65
CA GLN A 89 -7.28 -10.31 5.65
C GLN A 89 -6.27 -10.87 6.66
N GLU A 90 -5.10 -11.34 6.21
CA GLU A 90 -4.09 -11.88 7.13
C GLU A 90 -3.53 -10.81 8.09
N VAL A 91 -3.38 -9.56 7.63
CA VAL A 91 -2.93 -8.45 8.49
C VAL A 91 -4.03 -7.92 9.42
N THR A 92 -5.31 -7.96 9.01
CA THR A 92 -6.45 -7.58 9.87
C THR A 92 -6.82 -8.66 10.90
N THR A 93 -6.41 -9.91 10.70
CA THR A 93 -6.69 -11.01 11.64
C THR A 93 -5.74 -11.01 12.86
N VAL A 94 -4.66 -10.21 12.84
CA VAL A 94 -3.72 -10.06 13.95
C VAL A 94 -4.07 -8.85 14.83
N LYS A 95 -5.25 -8.88 15.46
CA LYS A 95 -5.61 -8.18 16.74
C LYS A 95 -6.76 -8.98 17.39
N GLN A 96 -6.49 -9.82 18.38
CA GLN A 96 -6.56 -9.54 19.82
C GLN A 96 -7.98 -9.16 20.32
N GLY A 97 -8.64 -10.10 20.99
CA GLY A 97 -9.74 -9.83 21.95
C GLY A 97 -11.16 -9.91 21.40
N SER A 98 -11.84 -11.01 21.74
CA SER A 98 -13.28 -11.30 21.78
C SER A 98 -14.29 -10.20 21.43
N LYS A 99 -14.48 -9.83 20.15
CA LYS A 99 -15.78 -9.33 19.63
C LYS A 99 -16.00 -9.76 18.18
N SER A 100 -17.17 -10.35 17.94
CA SER A 100 -17.53 -11.04 16.71
C SER A 100 -17.77 -10.09 15.54
N ALA A 101 -17.42 -10.57 14.36
CA ALA A 101 -17.76 -10.00 13.07
C ALA A 101 -19.18 -10.43 12.67
N GLU A 102 -20.21 -9.96 13.35
CA GLU A 102 -21.59 -10.07 12.87
C GLU A 102 -22.41 -8.87 13.36
N GLU A 103 -22.60 -7.87 12.51
CA GLU A 103 -23.87 -7.15 12.46
C GLU A 103 -24.08 -6.66 11.02
N HIS A 104 -24.88 -7.45 10.31
CA HIS A 104 -25.20 -7.33 8.91
C HIS A 104 -25.88 -5.99 8.58
N VAL A 105 -25.40 -5.31 7.54
CA VAL A 105 -26.16 -4.28 6.82
C VAL A 105 -27.27 -4.98 6.03
N GLN A 106 -28.53 -4.82 6.46
CA GLN A 106 -29.67 -5.10 5.59
C GLN A 106 -29.88 -3.93 4.62
N VAL A 107 -29.51 -4.20 3.37
CA VAL A 107 -30.16 -3.85 2.10
C VAL A 107 -31.15 -2.67 2.12
N PHE A 108 -30.71 -1.57 1.50
CA PHE A 108 -31.57 -0.56 0.89
C PHE A 108 -32.26 -1.15 -0.36
N LYS A 109 -33.58 -1.26 -0.37
CA LYS A 109 -34.41 -1.18 -1.60
C LYS A 109 -35.78 -0.56 -1.29
N GLN A 110 -35.97 0.63 -1.89
CA GLN A 110 -37.15 1.51 -2.03
C GLN A 110 -37.78 2.12 -0.77
#